data_AF-A0A6N7TRI9-F1
#
_entry.id   AF-A0A6N7TRI9-F1
#
_cell.length_a   1.000
_cell.length_b   1.000
_cell.length_c   1.000
_cell.angle_alpha   90.00
_cell.angle_beta   90.00
_cell.angle_gamma   90.00
#
_symmetry.space_group_name_H-M   'P 1'
#
loop_
_entity.id
_entity.type
_entity.pdbx_description
1 polymer ?
#
loop_
_entity_poly.entity_id
_entity_poly.type
_entity_poly.pdbx_seq_one_letter_code
_entity_poly.pdbx_strand_id
1 'polypeptide(L)'
;MKKCKEILIGVLLLSMVFFTACTSKAAKAMEKVELGQKYLTELNYTEAVASFTEAIGLDPENISAYMGRAEAYVVLKQYDDAKTDYTTAIEKAVEQPYTRAEAYVGRAEVNEVTNANEAALSDYESAQNILDSIDWSKFKEITEQMLKALQEKIEKACEELRALLGLNENDEPLDTTAIFQNAIDGVAADAEYAENERYVIVNDYDGDGKQEAFGFLGIRNDEYQTWESVKLYYLKSDGSVEEIALNGDVTGGPAKVSGAEQMDFSESFITLGNKTFLDFEIGYSASEPTTVLFGVNDGNYTSTSVYGYFPEKVDENHIATSDLDYRVVYKEENGIFTETMRMPGEDYEYRFASKEEYLNSMLTEEQLKDMARGLGVPEDLDVRYIQGERSYWEAGECWEIYVLVCTGNKCIASCSINPDNGEWTRNTAMYDPDHAWEVNC
;
A
#
# COMPACT_ATOMS: atom_id res chain seq x y z
N MET A 1 1.10 28.96 -43.24
CA MET A 1 0.73 29.91 -42.16
C MET A 1 -0.74 29.90 -41.78
N LYS A 2 -1.73 29.84 -42.70
CA LYS A 2 -3.17 29.77 -42.34
C LYS A 2 -3.55 28.51 -41.53
N LYS A 3 -3.15 27.31 -41.98
CA LYS A 3 -3.41 26.04 -41.28
C LYS A 3 -2.83 25.99 -39.84
N CYS A 4 -1.64 26.52 -39.60
CA CYS A 4 -1.07 26.57 -38.24
C CYS A 4 -1.84 27.52 -37.30
N LYS A 5 -2.40 28.63 -37.80
CA LYS A 5 -3.23 29.53 -36.98
C LYS A 5 -4.58 28.91 -36.62
N GLU A 6 -5.19 28.16 -37.54
CA GLU A 6 -6.47 27.46 -37.29
C GLU A 6 -6.31 26.31 -36.28
N ILE A 7 -5.21 25.56 -36.34
CA ILE A 7 -4.88 24.50 -35.36
C ILE A 7 -4.58 25.10 -33.98
N LEU A 8 -3.82 26.19 -33.90
CA LEU A 8 -3.50 26.86 -32.64
C LEU A 8 -4.74 27.46 -31.96
N ILE A 9 -5.66 28.06 -32.75
CA ILE A 9 -6.94 28.57 -32.25
C ILE A 9 -7.83 27.40 -31.80
N GLY A 10 -7.84 26.27 -32.53
CA GLY A 10 -8.56 25.06 -32.14
C GLY A 10 -8.08 24.47 -30.81
N VAL A 11 -6.76 24.40 -30.58
CA VAL A 11 -6.16 23.92 -29.32
C VAL A 11 -6.43 24.87 -28.15
N LEU A 12 -6.38 26.20 -28.38
CA LEU A 12 -6.72 27.21 -27.36
C LEU A 12 -8.23 27.24 -27.02
N LEU A 13 -9.11 27.00 -27.99
CA LEU A 13 -10.54 26.88 -27.75
C LEU A 13 -10.88 25.56 -27.05
N LEU A 14 -10.23 24.46 -27.42
CA LEU A 14 -10.40 23.16 -26.75
C LEU A 14 -9.94 23.23 -25.29
N SER A 15 -8.79 23.87 -25.02
CA SER A 15 -8.32 24.07 -23.64
C SER A 15 -9.24 25.00 -22.84
N MET A 16 -9.78 26.08 -23.41
CA MET A 16 -10.81 26.90 -22.75
C MET A 16 -12.09 26.12 -22.43
N VAL A 17 -12.52 25.19 -23.28
CA VAL A 17 -13.70 24.34 -23.03
C VAL A 17 -13.43 23.32 -21.91
N PHE A 18 -12.23 22.74 -21.85
CA PHE A 18 -11.84 21.85 -20.76
C PHE A 18 -11.70 22.60 -19.42
N PHE A 19 -11.13 23.81 -19.41
CA PHE A 19 -11.06 24.65 -18.21
C PHE A 19 -12.44 25.11 -17.71
N THR A 20 -13.39 25.42 -18.60
CA THR A 20 -14.75 25.82 -18.21
C THR A 20 -15.64 24.65 -17.75
N ALA A 21 -15.37 23.43 -18.22
CA ALA A 21 -16.07 22.23 -17.78
C ALA A 21 -15.64 21.79 -16.37
N CYS A 22 -14.34 21.80 -16.06
CA CYS A 22 -13.83 21.48 -14.72
C CYS A 22 -14.31 22.48 -13.65
N THR A 23 -14.36 23.78 -13.96
CA THR A 23 -14.87 24.79 -13.01
C THR A 23 -16.36 24.62 -12.71
N SER A 24 -17.14 24.07 -13.65
CA SER A 24 -18.58 23.86 -13.46
C SER A 24 -18.92 22.68 -12.54
N LYS A 25 -18.05 21.64 -12.46
CA LYS A 25 -18.25 20.50 -11.56
C LYS A 25 -17.87 20.85 -10.13
N ALA A 26 -16.71 21.49 -9.94
CA ALA A 26 -16.27 21.94 -8.62
C ALA A 26 -17.26 22.94 -7.99
N ALA A 27 -17.82 23.87 -8.77
CA ALA A 27 -18.85 24.79 -8.27
C ALA A 27 -20.13 24.07 -7.83
N LYS A 28 -20.55 23.02 -8.56
CA LYS A 28 -21.71 22.20 -8.16
C LYS A 28 -21.42 21.32 -6.95
N ALA A 29 -20.20 20.79 -6.83
CA ALA A 29 -19.77 20.06 -5.65
C ALA A 29 -19.84 20.96 -4.41
N MET A 30 -19.34 22.20 -4.52
CA MET A 30 -19.42 23.20 -3.45
C MET A 30 -20.88 23.52 -3.06
N GLU A 31 -21.79 23.70 -4.03
CA GLU A 31 -23.23 23.87 -3.75
C GLU A 31 -23.81 22.68 -2.95
N LYS A 32 -23.39 21.45 -3.28
CA LYS A 32 -23.82 20.24 -2.59
C LYS A 32 -23.22 20.11 -1.18
N VAL A 33 -21.98 20.55 -0.98
CA VAL A 33 -21.36 20.68 0.35
C VAL A 33 -22.13 21.68 1.21
N GLU A 34 -22.42 22.88 0.69
CA GLU A 34 -23.20 23.89 1.42
C GLU A 34 -24.59 23.39 1.78
N LEU A 35 -25.25 22.65 0.87
CA LEU A 35 -26.53 22.01 1.14
C LEU A 35 -26.43 20.93 2.22
N GLY A 36 -25.40 20.08 2.17
CA GLY A 36 -25.12 19.09 3.21
C GLY A 36 -24.92 19.74 4.57
N GLN A 37 -24.15 20.82 4.65
CA GLN A 37 -23.92 21.58 5.89
C GLN A 37 -25.22 22.19 6.44
N LYS A 38 -26.07 22.69 5.55
CA LYS A 38 -27.40 23.17 5.93
C LYS A 38 -28.22 22.05 6.56
N TYR A 39 -28.24 20.86 5.96
CA TYR A 39 -28.97 19.71 6.51
C TYR A 39 -28.41 19.25 7.86
N LEU A 40 -27.09 19.26 8.07
CA LEU A 40 -26.47 19.03 9.39
C LEU A 40 -27.00 20.03 10.43
N THR A 41 -27.06 21.32 10.07
CA THR A 41 -27.57 22.39 10.96
C THR A 41 -29.06 22.21 11.27
N GLU A 42 -29.84 21.71 10.31
CA GLU A 42 -31.26 21.37 10.47
C GLU A 42 -31.50 20.00 11.14
N LEU A 43 -30.43 19.27 11.49
CA LEU A 43 -30.46 17.92 12.07
C LEU A 43 -31.09 16.85 11.14
N ASN A 44 -31.09 17.11 9.83
CA ASN A 44 -31.57 16.20 8.78
C ASN A 44 -30.41 15.36 8.24
N TYR A 45 -29.92 14.43 9.05
CA TYR A 45 -28.64 13.74 8.78
C TYR A 45 -28.66 12.84 7.55
N THR A 46 -29.78 12.20 7.21
CA THR A 46 -29.88 11.36 6.00
C THR A 46 -29.79 12.20 4.73
N GLU A 47 -30.42 13.37 4.71
CA GLU A 47 -30.33 14.33 3.61
C GLU A 47 -28.95 14.99 3.52
N ALA A 48 -28.27 15.18 4.65
CA ALA A 48 -26.88 15.60 4.69
C ALA A 48 -25.97 14.57 4.02
N VAL A 49 -26.08 13.28 4.40
CA VAL A 49 -25.32 12.18 3.77
C VAL A 49 -25.54 12.14 2.26
N ALA A 50 -26.80 12.26 1.80
CA ALA A 50 -27.12 12.25 0.38
C ALA A 50 -26.45 13.43 -0.35
N SER A 51 -26.50 14.63 0.23
CA SER A 51 -25.90 15.84 -0.37
C SER A 51 -24.39 15.75 -0.44
N PHE A 52 -23.72 15.30 0.62
CA PHE A 52 -22.27 15.10 0.59
C PHE A 52 -21.85 13.96 -0.34
N THR A 53 -22.65 12.90 -0.46
CA THR A 53 -22.39 11.83 -1.44
C THR A 53 -22.48 12.34 -2.87
N GLU A 54 -23.44 13.21 -3.18
CA GLU A 54 -23.49 13.89 -4.48
C GLU A 54 -22.29 14.81 -4.69
N ALA A 55 -21.83 15.52 -3.66
CA ALA A 55 -20.64 16.36 -3.73
C ALA A 55 -19.39 15.54 -4.06
N ILE A 56 -19.18 14.42 -3.36
CA ILE A 56 -18.06 13.49 -3.59
C ILE A 56 -18.12 12.90 -5.02
N GLY A 57 -19.31 12.58 -5.52
CA GLY A 57 -19.48 12.10 -6.90
C GLY A 57 -19.14 13.16 -7.97
N LEU A 58 -19.24 14.46 -7.62
CA LEU A 58 -18.89 15.57 -8.51
C LEU A 58 -17.42 15.97 -8.39
N ASP A 59 -16.86 15.89 -7.19
CA ASP A 59 -15.48 16.23 -6.83
C ASP A 59 -14.95 15.23 -5.77
N PRO A 60 -14.30 14.14 -6.21
CA PRO A 60 -13.74 13.13 -5.32
C PRO A 60 -12.59 13.63 -4.43
N GLU A 61 -12.06 14.84 -4.66
CA GLU A 61 -11.00 15.44 -3.85
C GLU A 61 -11.54 16.40 -2.78
N ASN A 62 -12.87 16.48 -2.63
CA ASN A 62 -13.51 17.41 -1.73
C ASN A 62 -13.48 16.93 -0.26
N ILE A 63 -12.42 17.30 0.47
CA ILE A 63 -12.21 16.94 1.88
C ILE A 63 -13.40 17.33 2.77
N SER A 64 -13.97 18.52 2.58
CA SER A 64 -15.12 18.99 3.37
C SER A 64 -16.36 18.13 3.19
N ALA A 65 -16.56 17.54 2.01
CA ALA A 65 -17.67 16.61 1.77
C ALA A 65 -17.49 15.30 2.54
N TYR A 66 -16.27 14.75 2.60
CA TYR A 66 -15.97 13.57 3.42
C TYR A 66 -16.16 13.85 4.91
N MET A 67 -15.60 14.95 5.41
CA MET A 67 -15.76 15.33 6.83
C MET A 67 -17.23 15.53 7.21
N GLY A 68 -17.99 16.30 6.42
CA GLY A 68 -19.41 16.53 6.70
C GLY A 68 -20.27 15.27 6.61
N ARG A 69 -19.92 14.34 5.72
CA ARG A 69 -20.60 13.03 5.65
C ARG A 69 -20.26 12.15 6.84
N ALA A 70 -19.00 12.14 7.28
CA ALA A 70 -18.58 11.44 8.49
C ALA A 70 -19.33 11.95 9.72
N GLU A 71 -19.45 13.26 9.90
CA GLU A 71 -20.23 13.87 10.99
C GLU A 71 -21.70 13.41 10.98
N ALA A 72 -22.33 13.38 9.79
CA ALA A 72 -23.69 12.88 9.66
C ALA A 72 -23.79 11.39 10.04
N TYR A 73 -22.82 10.58 9.62
CA TYR A 73 -22.74 9.16 9.96
C TYR A 73 -22.55 8.91 11.46
N VAL A 74 -21.74 9.72 12.15
CA VAL A 74 -21.58 9.63 13.62
C VAL A 74 -22.94 9.76 14.32
N VAL A 75 -23.76 10.74 13.93
CA VAL A 75 -25.08 10.95 14.55
C VAL A 75 -26.05 9.83 14.18
N LEU A 76 -25.95 9.30 12.96
CA LEU A 76 -26.70 8.11 12.52
C LEU A 76 -26.19 6.79 13.12
N LYS A 77 -25.11 6.84 13.92
CA LYS A 77 -24.44 5.69 14.53
C LYS A 77 -23.86 4.69 13.52
N GLN A 78 -23.55 5.19 12.32
CA GLN A 78 -22.84 4.45 11.27
C GLN A 78 -21.34 4.67 11.47
N TYR A 79 -20.80 4.08 12.54
CA TYR A 79 -19.44 4.40 13.00
C TYR A 79 -18.35 3.93 12.03
N ASP A 80 -18.52 2.77 11.39
CA ASP A 80 -17.53 2.28 10.42
C ASP A 80 -17.48 3.19 9.18
N ASP A 81 -18.63 3.59 8.63
CA ASP A 81 -18.71 4.53 7.52
C ASP A 81 -18.09 5.89 7.88
N ALA A 82 -18.31 6.37 9.12
CA ALA A 82 -17.70 7.61 9.61
C ALA A 82 -16.18 7.50 9.72
N LYS A 83 -15.65 6.38 10.26
CA LYS A 83 -14.19 6.14 10.32
C LYS A 83 -13.59 6.11 8.93
N THR A 84 -14.22 5.43 7.97
CA THR A 84 -13.76 5.42 6.58
C THR A 84 -13.69 6.82 5.98
N ASP A 85 -14.73 7.63 6.13
CA ASP A 85 -14.74 9.00 5.59
C ASP A 85 -13.73 9.92 6.28
N TYR A 86 -13.54 9.80 7.59
CA TYR A 86 -12.48 10.55 8.29
C TYR A 86 -11.08 10.11 7.85
N THR A 87 -10.83 8.80 7.66
CA THR A 87 -9.55 8.30 7.11
C THR A 87 -9.30 8.89 5.72
N THR A 88 -10.27 8.86 4.81
CA THR A 88 -10.13 9.48 3.49
C THR A 88 -9.88 10.99 3.58
N ALA A 89 -10.53 11.70 4.52
CA ALA A 89 -10.27 13.11 4.74
C ALA A 89 -8.84 13.38 5.24
N ILE A 90 -8.32 12.55 6.15
CA ILE A 90 -6.93 12.62 6.65
C ILE A 90 -5.93 12.45 5.49
N GLU A 91 -6.14 11.45 4.64
CA GLU A 91 -5.28 11.14 3.48
C GLU A 91 -5.26 12.28 2.46
N LYS A 92 -6.42 12.90 2.21
CA LYS A 92 -6.54 13.99 1.22
C LYS A 92 -6.06 15.34 1.75
N ALA A 93 -6.05 15.55 3.07
CA ALA A 93 -5.73 16.82 3.71
C ALA A 93 -4.22 17.06 3.98
N VAL A 94 -3.31 16.37 3.29
CA VAL A 94 -1.85 16.51 3.50
C VAL A 94 -1.37 17.97 3.42
N GLU A 95 -1.90 18.75 2.48
CA GLU A 95 -1.58 20.18 2.29
C GLU A 95 -2.46 21.13 3.13
N GLN A 96 -3.38 20.59 3.93
CA GLN A 96 -4.31 21.32 4.78
C GLN A 96 -4.18 20.85 6.25
N PRO A 97 -3.07 21.21 6.93
CA PRO A 97 -2.74 20.63 8.24
C PRO A 97 -3.82 20.85 9.30
N TYR A 98 -4.52 21.98 9.27
CA TYR A 98 -5.62 22.24 10.22
C TYR A 98 -6.79 21.29 9.99
N THR A 99 -7.25 21.20 8.74
CA THR A 99 -8.31 20.27 8.31
C THR A 99 -7.93 18.82 8.60
N ARG A 100 -6.66 18.45 8.39
CA ARG A 100 -6.13 17.12 8.70
C ARG A 100 -6.20 16.82 10.20
N ALA A 101 -5.79 17.76 11.04
CA ALA A 101 -5.92 17.64 12.49
C ALA A 101 -7.39 17.53 12.94
N GLU A 102 -8.31 18.30 12.34
CA GLU A 102 -9.75 18.17 12.60
C GLU A 102 -10.29 16.80 12.20
N ALA A 103 -9.81 16.22 11.08
CA ALA A 103 -10.23 14.89 10.65
C ALA A 103 -9.71 13.78 11.59
N TYR A 104 -8.47 13.88 12.09
CA TYR A 104 -7.97 13.02 13.17
C TYR A 104 -8.83 13.14 14.42
N VAL A 105 -9.16 14.35 14.86
CA VAL A 105 -10.06 14.59 16.00
C VAL A 105 -11.44 13.97 15.78
N GLY A 106 -12.01 14.12 14.58
CA GLY A 106 -13.29 13.50 14.23
C GLY A 106 -13.24 11.97 14.33
N ARG A 107 -12.18 11.34 13.81
CA ARG A 107 -11.97 9.88 13.92
C ARG A 107 -11.77 9.44 15.37
N ALA A 108 -11.03 10.22 16.17
CA ALA A 108 -10.81 9.98 17.59
C ALA A 108 -12.14 9.93 18.35
N GLU A 109 -13.03 10.90 18.12
CA GLU A 109 -14.36 10.92 18.73
C GLU A 109 -15.20 9.69 18.37
N VAL A 110 -15.09 9.19 17.13
CA VAL A 110 -15.75 7.93 16.74
C VAL A 110 -15.13 6.73 17.48
N ASN A 111 -13.81 6.73 17.64
CA ASN A 111 -13.09 5.71 18.39
C ASN A 111 -13.50 5.70 19.87
N GLU A 112 -13.67 6.86 20.51
CA GLU A 112 -14.16 6.96 21.89
C GLU A 112 -15.57 6.37 22.05
N VAL A 113 -16.53 6.76 21.19
CA VAL A 113 -17.91 6.25 21.30
C VAL A 113 -18.02 4.76 20.98
N THR A 114 -17.03 4.20 20.28
CA THR A 114 -16.92 2.76 20.01
C THR A 114 -16.05 2.00 21.05
N ASN A 115 -15.57 2.69 22.10
CA ASN A 115 -14.67 2.19 23.14
C ASN A 115 -13.29 1.72 22.62
N ALA A 116 -12.85 2.20 21.46
CA ALA A 116 -11.50 2.00 20.95
C ALA A 116 -10.58 3.09 21.51
N ASN A 117 -10.41 3.12 22.84
CA ASN A 117 -9.79 4.24 23.57
C ASN A 117 -8.31 4.43 23.22
N GLU A 118 -7.56 3.35 22.97
CA GLU A 118 -6.17 3.41 22.53
C GLU A 118 -6.05 4.03 21.13
N ALA A 119 -6.97 3.69 20.22
CA ALA A 119 -7.02 4.29 18.87
C ALA A 119 -7.45 5.76 18.92
N ALA A 120 -8.40 6.10 19.81
CA ALA A 120 -8.78 7.48 20.05
C ALA A 120 -7.61 8.33 20.55
N LEU A 121 -6.85 7.82 21.54
CA LEU A 121 -5.68 8.51 22.07
C LEU A 121 -4.63 8.75 20.97
N SER A 122 -4.35 7.74 20.15
CA SER A 122 -3.40 7.84 19.04
C SER A 122 -3.83 8.88 17.99
N ASP A 123 -5.11 8.93 17.63
CA ASP A 123 -5.64 9.96 16.73
C ASP A 123 -5.49 11.38 17.31
N TYR A 124 -5.78 11.56 18.61
CA TYR A 124 -5.60 12.85 19.28
C TYR A 124 -4.13 13.28 19.35
N GLU A 125 -3.21 12.33 19.61
CA GLU A 125 -1.76 12.59 19.61
C GLU A 125 -1.25 12.96 18.22
N SER A 126 -1.75 12.28 17.18
CA SER A 126 -1.46 12.61 15.78
C SER A 126 -1.93 14.04 15.43
N ALA A 127 -3.14 14.41 15.86
CA ALA A 127 -3.65 15.77 15.71
C ALA A 127 -2.76 16.78 16.46
N GLN A 128 -2.37 16.50 17.71
CA GLN A 128 -1.50 17.37 18.50
C GLN A 128 -0.15 17.61 17.81
N ASN A 129 0.48 16.54 17.32
CA ASN A 129 1.77 16.63 16.64
C ASN A 129 1.70 17.50 15.37
N ILE A 130 0.61 17.41 14.59
CA ILE A 130 0.38 18.30 13.45
C ILE A 130 0.28 19.76 13.90
N LEU A 131 -0.48 20.03 14.97
CA LEU A 131 -0.65 21.39 15.46
C LEU A 131 0.65 21.99 16.02
N ASP A 132 1.51 21.19 16.63
CA ASP A 132 2.74 21.67 17.26
C ASP A 132 3.92 21.82 16.27
N SER A 133 3.92 21.04 15.19
CA SER A 133 4.99 21.05 14.19
C SER A 133 4.86 22.16 13.13
N ILE A 134 3.69 22.78 13.00
CA ILE A 134 3.39 23.75 11.95
C ILE A 134 3.62 25.20 12.39
N ASP A 135 4.29 25.98 11.53
CA ASP A 135 4.38 27.43 11.67
C ASP A 135 3.08 28.11 11.17
N TRP A 136 2.11 28.24 12.07
CA TRP A 136 0.79 28.80 11.80
C TRP A 136 0.78 30.27 11.35
N SER A 137 1.90 31.01 11.54
CA SER A 137 2.00 32.40 11.06
C SER A 137 1.86 32.52 9.54
N LYS A 138 2.04 31.41 8.81
CA LYS A 138 1.90 31.32 7.35
C LYS A 138 0.46 31.10 6.88
N PHE A 139 -0.44 30.68 7.76
CA PHE A 139 -1.83 30.32 7.43
C PHE A 139 -2.80 31.41 7.87
N LYS A 140 -3.08 32.37 6.99
CA LYS A 140 -3.89 33.56 7.31
C LYS A 140 -5.35 33.26 7.63
N GLU A 141 -5.86 32.11 7.20
CA GLU A 141 -7.25 31.69 7.39
C GLU A 141 -7.47 31.05 8.77
N ILE A 142 -6.40 30.58 9.41
CA ILE A 142 -6.45 29.97 10.74
C ILE A 142 -6.15 31.02 11.79
N THR A 143 -7.11 31.26 12.68
CA THR A 143 -6.95 32.23 13.76
C THR A 143 -6.31 31.57 14.98
N GLU A 144 -5.60 32.38 15.78
CA GLU A 144 -5.06 31.93 17.08
C GLU A 144 -6.17 31.35 17.98
N GLN A 145 -7.38 31.91 17.91
CA GLN A 145 -8.53 31.39 18.65
C GLN A 145 -8.96 29.99 18.21
N MET A 146 -8.97 29.73 16.90
CA MET A 146 -9.29 28.40 16.34
C MET A 146 -8.24 27.36 16.73
N LEU A 147 -6.96 27.72 16.62
CA LEU A 147 -5.86 26.85 17.02
C LEU A 147 -5.95 26.50 18.50
N LYS A 148 -6.11 27.52 19.35
CA LYS A 148 -6.19 27.33 20.80
C LYS A 148 -7.39 26.48 21.20
N ALA A 149 -8.55 26.69 20.60
CA ALA A 149 -9.74 25.92 20.89
C ALA A 149 -9.56 24.42 20.52
N LEU A 150 -8.91 24.14 19.39
CA LEU A 150 -8.63 22.78 18.97
C LEU A 150 -7.57 22.12 19.86
N GLN A 151 -6.50 22.84 20.21
CA GLN A 151 -5.47 22.36 21.14
C GLN A 151 -6.05 22.05 22.52
N GLU A 152 -6.84 22.96 23.10
CA GLU A 152 -7.50 22.73 24.40
C GLU A 152 -8.43 21.52 24.38
N LYS A 153 -9.12 21.28 23.25
CA LYS A 153 -9.97 20.11 23.07
C LYS A 153 -9.14 18.81 23.04
N ILE A 154 -8.06 18.80 22.27
CA ILE A 154 -7.16 17.65 22.12
C ILE A 154 -6.47 17.33 23.45
N GLU A 155 -5.89 18.33 24.11
CA GLU A 155 -5.19 18.18 25.39
C GLU A 155 -6.10 17.55 26.44
N LYS A 156 -7.31 18.09 26.59
CA LYS A 156 -8.30 17.57 27.52
C LYS A 156 -8.69 16.11 27.20
N ALA A 157 -8.91 15.78 25.93
CA ALA A 157 -9.28 14.43 25.54
C ALA A 157 -8.13 13.43 25.79
N CYS A 158 -6.89 13.81 25.48
CA CYS A 158 -5.70 13.03 25.79
C CYS A 158 -5.55 12.78 27.29
N GLU A 159 -5.72 13.80 28.14
CA GLU A 159 -5.67 13.67 29.60
C GLU A 159 -6.72 12.66 30.11
N GLU A 160 -7.97 12.79 29.65
CA GLU A 160 -9.07 11.92 30.04
C GLU A 160 -8.82 10.46 29.60
N LEU A 161 -8.35 10.25 28.38
CA LEU A 161 -8.04 8.93 27.83
C LEU A 161 -6.82 8.29 28.50
N ARG A 162 -5.75 9.05 28.74
CA ARG A 162 -4.57 8.55 29.47
C ARG A 162 -4.95 8.12 30.88
N ALA A 163 -5.72 8.93 31.59
CA ALA A 163 -6.23 8.56 32.91
C ALA A 163 -7.10 7.30 32.88
N LEU A 164 -7.96 7.15 31.86
CA LEU A 164 -8.80 5.96 31.66
C LEU A 164 -7.97 4.70 31.40
N LEU A 165 -6.88 4.84 30.63
CA LEU A 165 -5.96 3.75 30.28
C LEU A 165 -4.90 3.48 31.37
N GLY A 166 -4.84 4.30 32.43
CA GLY A 166 -3.86 4.18 33.50
C GLY A 166 -2.45 4.65 33.11
N LEU A 167 -2.34 5.46 32.06
CA LEU A 167 -1.11 6.11 31.59
C LEU A 167 -0.94 7.41 32.38
N ASN A 168 0.14 7.57 33.16
CA ASN A 168 0.37 8.80 33.92
C ASN A 168 1.27 9.76 33.14
N GLU A 169 1.02 11.07 33.22
CA GLU A 169 1.84 12.13 32.59
C GLU A 169 3.32 12.16 33.03
N ASN A 170 3.69 11.39 34.06
CA ASN A 170 5.07 11.25 34.52
C ASN A 170 5.80 10.05 33.89
N ASP A 171 5.09 9.20 33.14
CA ASP A 171 5.74 8.25 32.26
C ASP A 171 6.23 9.08 31.07
N GLU A 172 7.55 9.15 30.87
CA GLU A 172 8.12 9.73 29.65
C GLU A 172 7.33 9.17 28.45
N PRO A 173 7.06 9.99 27.40
CA PRO A 173 6.46 9.47 26.18
C PRO A 173 7.20 8.19 25.84
N LEU A 174 6.45 7.07 25.72
CA LEU A 174 7.03 5.75 25.49
C LEU A 174 8.04 5.92 24.37
N ASP A 175 9.33 5.81 24.67
CA ASP A 175 10.37 5.86 23.65
C ASP A 175 10.27 4.52 22.93
N THR A 176 9.30 4.44 22.02
CA THR A 176 9.00 3.30 21.16
C THR A 176 10.26 2.88 20.43
N THR A 177 11.10 3.83 20.02
CA THR A 177 12.40 3.54 19.43
C THR A 177 13.32 2.81 20.40
N ALA A 178 13.42 3.25 21.66
CA ALA A 178 14.17 2.52 22.68
C ALA A 178 13.55 1.14 23.01
N ILE A 179 12.22 1.00 22.99
CA ILE A 179 11.54 -0.29 23.17
C ILE A 179 11.92 -1.26 22.05
N PHE A 180 11.81 -0.83 20.80
CA PHE A 180 12.20 -1.63 19.64
C PHE A 180 13.69 -1.95 19.63
N GLN A 181 14.55 -0.99 20.01
CA GLN A 181 15.98 -1.21 20.11
C GLN A 181 16.31 -2.24 21.22
N ASN A 182 15.69 -2.14 22.38
CA ASN A 182 15.85 -3.12 23.45
C ASN A 182 15.33 -4.51 23.04
N ALA A 183 14.23 -4.54 22.27
CA ALA A 183 13.66 -5.78 21.77
C ALA A 183 14.62 -6.50 20.82
N ILE A 184 15.19 -5.79 19.83
CA ILE A 184 16.18 -6.39 18.91
C ILE A 184 17.50 -6.72 19.60
N ASP A 185 17.94 -5.89 20.57
CA ASP A 185 19.13 -6.17 21.38
C ASP A 185 18.94 -7.44 22.24
N GLY A 186 17.72 -7.68 22.72
CA GLY A 186 17.34 -8.89 23.44
C GLY A 186 17.43 -10.15 22.58
N VAL A 187 17.04 -10.06 21.30
CA VAL A 187 17.22 -11.16 20.33
C VAL A 187 18.72 -11.39 20.03
N ALA A 188 19.49 -10.32 19.85
CA ALA A 188 20.92 -10.38 19.58
C ALA A 188 21.77 -10.87 20.77
N ALA A 189 21.21 -10.91 21.98
CA ALA A 189 21.90 -11.40 23.17
C ALA A 189 22.13 -12.93 23.18
N ASP A 190 21.52 -13.66 22.24
CA ASP A 190 21.87 -15.05 22.00
C ASP A 190 23.29 -15.15 21.39
N ALA A 191 24.09 -16.09 21.88
CA ALA A 191 25.51 -16.23 21.52
C ALA A 191 25.72 -16.52 20.02
N GLU A 192 24.68 -16.99 19.34
CA GLU A 192 24.68 -17.24 17.89
C GLU A 192 24.68 -15.95 17.05
N TYR A 193 24.11 -14.85 17.56
CA TYR A 193 23.90 -13.59 16.81
C TYR A 193 24.62 -12.37 17.42
N ALA A 194 25.41 -12.56 18.47
CA ALA A 194 26.02 -11.47 19.24
C ALA A 194 26.97 -10.57 18.43
N GLU A 195 27.54 -11.07 17.32
CA GLU A 195 28.41 -10.30 16.42
C GLU A 195 27.66 -9.71 15.21
N ASN A 196 26.37 -10.00 15.03
CA ASN A 196 25.59 -9.51 13.90
C ASN A 196 25.30 -8.01 14.03
N GLU A 197 25.31 -7.32 12.88
CA GLU A 197 24.77 -5.96 12.82
C GLU A 197 23.25 -6.01 13.01
N ARG A 198 22.71 -4.98 13.65
CA ARG A 198 21.29 -4.93 14.04
C ARG A 198 20.69 -3.57 13.74
N TYR A 199 19.53 -3.61 13.11
CA TYR A 199 18.83 -2.42 12.66
C TYR A 199 17.36 -2.50 13.04
N VAL A 200 16.79 -1.33 13.30
CA VAL A 200 15.39 -1.13 13.62
C VAL A 200 14.86 -0.06 12.67
N ILE A 201 13.79 -0.39 11.97
CA ILE A 201 13.14 0.47 10.98
C ILE A 201 11.73 0.78 11.50
N VAL A 202 11.62 1.92 12.18
CA VAL A 202 10.37 2.38 12.81
C VAL A 202 9.53 3.16 11.82
N ASN A 203 8.24 2.86 11.73
CA ASN A 203 7.27 3.62 10.94
C ASN A 203 5.84 3.38 11.46
N ASP A 204 4.88 4.17 10.98
CA ASP A 204 3.44 3.90 11.08
C ASP A 204 3.03 3.14 9.81
N TYR A 205 3.04 1.81 9.89
CA TYR A 205 2.90 0.96 8.71
C TYR A 205 1.43 0.77 8.29
N ASP A 206 0.49 0.74 9.25
CA ASP A 206 -0.94 0.58 8.98
C ASP A 206 -1.74 1.89 8.99
N GLY A 207 -1.08 3.02 9.29
CA GLY A 207 -1.66 4.35 9.26
C GLY A 207 -2.60 4.63 10.43
N ASP A 208 -2.46 3.88 11.52
CA ASP A 208 -3.25 4.01 12.74
C ASP A 208 -2.71 5.06 13.71
N GLY A 209 -1.53 5.64 13.41
CA GLY A 209 -0.86 6.66 14.20
C GLY A 209 0.07 6.09 15.28
N LYS A 210 0.12 4.76 15.47
CA LYS A 210 1.11 4.10 16.31
C LYS A 210 2.37 3.84 15.51
N GLN A 211 3.46 3.64 16.24
CA GLN A 211 4.71 3.19 15.63
C GLN A 211 4.80 1.68 15.78
N GLU A 212 5.18 1.03 14.69
CA GLU A 212 5.68 -0.33 14.66
C GLU A 212 7.11 -0.32 14.13
N ALA A 213 7.78 -1.46 14.23
CA ALA A 213 9.08 -1.59 13.61
C ALA A 213 9.31 -2.95 12.99
N PHE A 214 10.04 -2.92 11.88
CA PHE A 214 10.74 -4.09 11.38
C PHE A 214 12.19 -4.03 11.84
N GLY A 215 12.67 -5.12 12.41
CA GLY A 215 14.06 -5.29 12.80
C GLY A 215 14.76 -6.32 11.93
N PHE A 216 16.06 -6.19 11.75
CA PHE A 216 16.85 -7.27 11.16
C PHE A 216 18.21 -7.42 11.82
N LEU A 217 18.67 -8.68 11.87
CA LEU A 217 20.00 -9.09 12.33
C LEU A 217 20.73 -9.72 11.15
N GLY A 218 21.94 -9.28 10.84
CA GLY A 218 22.68 -9.87 9.72
C GLY A 218 24.19 -9.83 9.83
N ILE A 219 24.84 -10.70 9.05
CA ILE A 219 26.29 -10.71 8.85
C ILE A 219 26.59 -9.92 7.59
N ARG A 220 27.37 -8.86 7.72
CA ARG A 220 27.74 -8.00 6.60
C ARG A 220 29.05 -8.45 5.96
N ASN A 221 29.07 -8.45 4.63
CA ASN A 221 30.29 -8.54 3.84
C ASN A 221 30.70 -7.14 3.37
N ASP A 222 31.72 -6.57 4.01
CA ASP A 222 32.22 -5.23 3.66
C ASP A 222 32.94 -5.15 2.31
N GLU A 223 33.49 -6.26 1.82
CA GLU A 223 34.17 -6.31 0.52
C GLU A 223 33.17 -6.12 -0.62
N TYR A 224 32.00 -6.76 -0.52
CA TYR A 224 30.95 -6.71 -1.54
C TYR A 224 29.80 -5.76 -1.19
N GLN A 225 29.84 -5.12 -0.02
CA GLN A 225 28.77 -4.25 0.51
C GLN A 225 27.40 -4.94 0.52
N THR A 226 27.37 -6.24 0.84
CA THR A 226 26.17 -7.08 0.83
C THR A 226 25.98 -7.78 2.18
N TRP A 227 24.79 -8.33 2.39
CA TRP A 227 24.47 -9.16 3.54
C TRP A 227 24.66 -10.65 3.22
N GLU A 228 25.49 -11.34 3.98
CA GLU A 228 25.74 -12.79 3.83
C GLU A 228 24.62 -13.63 4.43
N SER A 229 23.95 -13.11 5.45
CA SER A 229 22.75 -13.68 6.05
C SER A 229 21.98 -12.59 6.77
N VAL A 230 20.65 -12.66 6.71
CA VAL A 230 19.73 -11.79 7.43
C VAL A 230 18.59 -12.59 8.03
N LYS A 231 18.27 -12.27 9.29
CA LYS A 231 17.03 -12.64 9.96
C LYS A 231 16.17 -11.41 10.17
N LEU A 232 14.89 -11.53 9.87
CA LEU A 232 13.90 -10.46 9.91
C LEU A 232 12.94 -10.66 11.07
N TYR A 233 12.51 -9.55 11.67
CA TYR A 233 11.67 -9.53 12.85
C TYR A 233 10.62 -8.43 12.74
N TYR A 234 9.42 -8.72 13.20
CA TYR A 234 8.41 -7.72 13.50
C TYR A 234 8.44 -7.40 15.00
N LEU A 235 8.59 -6.11 15.32
CA LEU A 235 8.70 -5.60 16.68
C LEU A 235 7.41 -4.84 17.01
N LYS A 236 6.66 -5.36 17.99
CA LYS A 236 5.38 -4.79 18.41
C LYS A 236 5.60 -3.71 19.45
N SER A 237 4.67 -2.76 19.53
CA SER A 237 4.75 -1.61 20.44
C SER A 237 4.81 -1.98 21.93
N ASP A 238 4.42 -3.20 22.29
CA ASP A 238 4.57 -3.77 23.64
C ASP A 238 5.97 -4.35 23.93
N GLY A 239 6.89 -4.28 22.96
CA GLY A 239 8.24 -4.84 23.03
C GLY A 239 8.34 -6.33 22.71
N SER A 240 7.23 -6.99 22.34
CA SER A 240 7.27 -8.37 21.87
C SER A 240 7.87 -8.45 20.45
N VAL A 241 8.56 -9.56 20.19
CA VAL A 241 9.27 -9.80 18.93
C VAL A 241 8.72 -11.06 18.28
N GLU A 242 8.46 -10.98 16.99
CA GLU A 242 8.04 -12.08 16.14
C GLU A 242 9.05 -12.26 15.00
N GLU A 243 9.65 -13.44 14.89
CA GLU A 243 10.55 -13.76 13.78
C GLU A 243 9.73 -13.94 12.50
N ILE A 244 10.10 -13.22 11.45
CA ILE A 244 9.49 -13.33 10.14
C ILE A 244 10.11 -14.51 9.42
N ALA A 245 9.39 -15.63 9.41
CA ALA A 245 9.85 -16.85 8.77
C ALA A 245 9.94 -16.67 7.24
N LEU A 246 11.16 -16.69 6.73
CA LEU A 246 11.47 -16.79 5.30
C LEU A 246 12.02 -18.20 5.02
N ASN A 247 11.97 -18.65 3.76
CA ASN A 247 12.41 -19.99 3.37
C ASN A 247 13.96 -20.11 3.42
N GLY A 248 14.53 -20.13 4.62
CA GLY A 248 15.98 -20.20 4.87
C GLY A 248 16.60 -18.84 5.18
N ASP A 249 17.92 -18.85 5.41
CA ASP A 249 18.69 -17.62 5.58
C ASP A 249 18.69 -16.83 4.27
N VAL A 250 18.30 -15.57 4.37
CA VAL A 250 18.18 -14.69 3.22
C VAL A 250 19.44 -13.85 3.09
N THR A 251 19.95 -13.71 1.87
CA THR A 251 20.93 -12.68 1.53
C THR A 251 20.16 -11.45 1.06
N GLY A 252 20.53 -10.22 1.43
CA GLY A 252 19.83 -9.00 0.98
C GLY A 252 19.53 -8.00 2.08
N GLY A 253 18.89 -6.89 1.75
CA GLY A 253 18.71 -5.74 2.64
C GLY A 253 17.68 -4.73 2.12
N PRO A 254 17.45 -3.62 2.83
CA PRO A 254 16.56 -2.56 2.36
C PRO A 254 16.95 -2.07 0.96
N ALA A 255 16.03 -2.16 -0.01
CA ALA A 255 16.39 -2.19 -1.43
C ALA A 255 17.02 -0.88 -1.94
N LYS A 256 16.68 0.26 -1.33
CA LYS A 256 17.18 1.57 -1.77
C LYS A 256 18.34 2.10 -0.92
N VAL A 257 18.85 1.29 0.01
CA VAL A 257 19.95 1.65 0.90
C VAL A 257 21.19 0.83 0.53
N SER A 258 22.29 1.50 0.21
CA SER A 258 23.48 0.87 -0.37
C SER A 258 24.67 0.73 0.61
N GLY A 259 24.56 1.21 1.84
CA GLY A 259 25.66 1.18 2.82
C GLY A 259 25.24 0.96 4.28
N ALA A 260 26.07 0.28 5.09
CA ALA A 260 25.80 -0.02 6.51
C ALA A 260 25.67 1.23 7.39
N GLU A 261 26.40 2.28 7.01
CA GLU A 261 26.41 3.52 7.76
C GLU A 261 25.14 4.35 7.51
N GLN A 262 24.34 3.99 6.50
CA GLN A 262 23.04 4.61 6.25
C GLN A 262 22.01 4.04 7.22
N MET A 263 21.78 4.77 8.31
CA MET A 263 20.68 4.54 9.25
C MET A 263 19.36 5.18 8.79
N ASP A 264 19.38 5.82 7.62
CA ASP A 264 18.21 6.43 7.01
C ASP A 264 17.62 5.45 5.97
N PHE A 265 16.51 4.83 6.35
CA PHE A 265 15.77 3.89 5.52
C PHE A 265 14.61 4.54 4.78
N SER A 266 14.50 5.87 4.79
CA SER A 266 13.36 6.60 4.21
C SER A 266 13.12 6.29 2.74
N GLU A 267 14.18 5.98 1.98
CA GLU A 267 14.07 5.61 0.57
C GLU A 267 13.55 4.18 0.35
N SER A 268 13.57 3.33 1.38
CA SER A 268 13.05 1.95 1.31
C SER A 268 11.57 1.85 1.63
N PHE A 269 10.83 2.96 1.65
CA PHE A 269 9.39 2.95 1.87
C PHE A 269 8.59 3.19 0.60
N ILE A 270 7.41 2.59 0.54
CA ILE A 270 6.36 2.89 -0.44
C ILE A 270 5.07 3.15 0.34
N THR A 271 4.46 4.31 0.12
CA THR A 271 3.23 4.72 0.82
C THR A 271 2.05 4.75 -0.14
N LEU A 272 1.00 4.01 0.20
CA LEU A 272 -0.24 3.82 -0.56
C LEU A 272 -1.42 4.18 0.36
N GLY A 273 -2.14 5.27 0.06
CA GLY A 273 -3.12 5.82 0.99
C GLY A 273 -2.48 6.19 2.34
N ASN A 274 -3.05 5.69 3.43
CA ASN A 274 -2.51 5.82 4.78
C ASN A 274 -1.48 4.74 5.17
N LYS A 275 -1.25 3.72 4.34
CA LYS A 275 -0.35 2.61 4.68
C LYS A 275 1.05 2.82 4.13
N THR A 276 2.04 2.34 4.86
CA THR A 276 3.43 2.34 4.45
C THR A 276 3.96 0.91 4.39
N PHE A 277 4.79 0.64 3.38
CA PHE A 277 5.40 -0.66 3.15
C PHE A 277 6.91 -0.53 3.09
N LEU A 278 7.63 -1.43 3.77
CA LEU A 278 9.09 -1.56 3.69
C LEU A 278 9.45 -2.47 2.51
N ASP A 279 10.23 -1.91 1.58
CA ASP A 279 10.83 -2.57 0.44
C ASP A 279 12.17 -3.23 0.85
N PHE A 280 12.19 -4.56 0.81
CA PHE A 280 13.33 -5.36 1.23
C PHE A 280 13.76 -6.32 0.12
N GLU A 281 15.01 -6.21 -0.31
CA GLU A 281 15.60 -7.10 -1.31
C GLU A 281 16.01 -8.44 -0.67
N ILE A 282 15.66 -9.54 -1.35
CA ILE A 282 16.02 -10.91 -0.99
C ILE A 282 16.78 -11.52 -2.18
N GLY A 283 18.10 -11.59 -2.05
CA GLY A 283 19.01 -12.62 -2.55
C GLY A 283 18.94 -13.07 -4.01
N TYR A 284 19.98 -12.70 -4.75
CA TYR A 284 20.33 -12.98 -6.16
C TYR A 284 20.24 -14.45 -6.63
N SER A 285 19.03 -14.94 -6.87
CA SER A 285 18.78 -16.01 -7.83
C SER A 285 18.07 -15.38 -9.02
N ALA A 286 18.74 -15.33 -10.18
CA ALA A 286 18.34 -14.61 -11.40
C ALA A 286 17.01 -15.07 -12.05
N SER A 287 16.17 -15.81 -11.34
CA SER A 287 14.93 -16.41 -11.84
C SER A 287 13.74 -16.33 -10.86
N GLU A 288 13.87 -15.65 -9.71
CA GLU A 288 12.83 -15.60 -8.66
C GLU A 288 12.58 -14.19 -8.12
N PRO A 289 11.43 -13.90 -7.50
CA PRO A 289 11.11 -12.58 -6.95
C PRO A 289 12.20 -12.09 -5.99
N THR A 290 12.78 -10.94 -6.34
CA THR A 290 13.95 -10.35 -5.68
C THR A 290 13.60 -9.37 -4.58
N THR A 291 12.31 -9.02 -4.43
CA THR A 291 11.84 -8.03 -3.46
C THR A 291 10.68 -8.58 -2.65
N VAL A 292 10.68 -8.32 -1.35
CA VAL A 292 9.54 -8.52 -0.45
C VAL A 292 9.10 -7.18 0.11
N LEU A 293 7.79 -6.94 0.04
CA LEU A 293 7.14 -5.81 0.67
C LEU A 293 6.60 -6.25 2.03
N PHE A 294 7.07 -5.60 3.08
CA PHE A 294 6.57 -5.79 4.44
C PHE A 294 5.62 -4.65 4.80
N GLY A 295 4.45 -4.99 5.35
CA GLY A 295 3.47 -4.02 5.84
C GLY A 295 2.89 -4.47 7.17
N VAL A 296 1.95 -3.70 7.69
CA VAL A 296 1.16 -4.07 8.88
C VAL A 296 -0.31 -3.94 8.53
N ASN A 297 -1.11 -4.85 9.05
CA ASN A 297 -2.56 -4.76 9.00
C ASN A 297 -3.14 -5.20 10.35
N ASP A 298 -3.76 -4.27 11.06
CA ASP A 298 -4.35 -4.48 12.40
C ASP A 298 -3.33 -5.07 13.39
N GLY A 299 -2.12 -4.51 13.45
CA GLY A 299 -1.05 -4.95 14.35
C GLY A 299 -0.43 -6.32 14.03
N ASN A 300 -0.72 -6.88 12.85
CA ASN A 300 -0.07 -8.09 12.33
C ASN A 300 0.76 -7.74 11.11
N TYR A 301 2.00 -8.23 11.04
CA TYR A 301 2.80 -8.00 9.85
C TYR A 301 2.22 -8.74 8.65
N THR A 302 2.34 -8.14 7.48
CA THR A 302 2.08 -8.76 6.19
C THR A 302 3.38 -8.79 5.39
N SER A 303 3.51 -9.78 4.52
CA SER A 303 4.63 -9.85 3.60
C SER A 303 4.15 -10.32 2.23
N THR A 304 4.63 -9.67 1.17
CA THR A 304 4.37 -10.09 -0.20
C THR A 304 5.64 -10.05 -1.03
N SER A 305 6.03 -11.20 -1.56
CA SER A 305 7.08 -11.27 -2.59
C SER A 305 6.55 -10.70 -3.90
N VAL A 306 7.26 -9.72 -4.44
CA VAL A 306 6.97 -9.11 -5.73
C VAL A 306 8.11 -9.42 -6.70
N TYR A 307 7.73 -9.57 -7.96
CA TYR A 307 8.65 -9.84 -9.06
C TYR A 307 9.49 -8.61 -9.39
N GLY A 308 10.76 -8.76 -9.78
CA GLY A 308 11.63 -7.66 -10.20
C GLY A 308 12.07 -6.74 -9.06
N TYR A 309 12.62 -5.58 -9.43
CA TYR A 309 13.28 -4.66 -8.49
C TYR A 309 12.51 -3.35 -8.36
N PHE A 310 12.83 -2.61 -7.28
CA PHE A 310 12.44 -1.21 -7.04
C PHE A 310 10.97 -0.91 -7.31
N PRO A 311 10.04 -1.41 -6.47
CA PRO A 311 8.64 -1.15 -6.67
C PRO A 311 8.36 0.36 -6.57
N GLU A 312 7.52 0.84 -7.48
CA GLU A 312 7.14 2.24 -7.62
C GLU A 312 5.62 2.42 -7.47
N LYS A 313 5.20 3.50 -6.81
CA LYS A 313 3.79 3.84 -6.68
C LYS A 313 3.21 4.19 -8.06
N VAL A 314 2.12 3.52 -8.42
CA VAL A 314 1.32 3.84 -9.61
C VAL A 314 0.15 4.75 -9.23
N ASP A 315 -0.58 4.37 -8.18
CA ASP A 315 -1.66 5.15 -7.58
C ASP A 315 -1.81 4.78 -6.09
N GLU A 316 -2.89 5.20 -5.43
CA GLU A 316 -3.10 4.98 -4.00
C GLU A 316 -3.29 3.51 -3.59
N ASN A 317 -3.55 2.60 -4.53
CA ASN A 317 -3.71 1.17 -4.24
C ASN A 317 -2.86 0.28 -5.16
N HIS A 318 -2.00 0.87 -5.99
CA HIS A 318 -1.20 0.09 -6.94
C HIS A 318 0.26 0.47 -6.92
N ILE A 319 1.09 -0.54 -7.13
CA ILE A 319 2.50 -0.41 -7.41
C ILE A 319 2.84 -1.08 -8.74
N ALA A 320 3.94 -0.69 -9.34
CA ALA A 320 4.56 -1.43 -10.41
C ALA A 320 5.98 -1.83 -10.01
N THR A 321 6.42 -2.99 -10.47
CA THR A 321 7.82 -3.40 -10.44
C THR A 321 8.28 -3.67 -11.86
N SER A 322 9.58 -3.69 -12.10
CA SER A 322 10.12 -4.03 -13.42
C SER A 322 11.45 -4.76 -13.29
N ASP A 323 11.70 -5.66 -14.24
CA ASP A 323 13.03 -6.13 -14.60
C ASP A 323 13.22 -6.01 -16.13
N LEU A 324 14.25 -6.67 -16.67
CA LEU A 324 14.52 -6.66 -18.10
C LEU A 324 13.38 -7.28 -18.92
N ASP A 325 12.76 -8.35 -18.40
CA ASP A 325 11.82 -9.19 -19.13
C ASP A 325 10.37 -8.74 -18.94
N TYR A 326 10.01 -8.22 -17.77
CA TYR A 326 8.65 -7.89 -17.39
C TYR A 326 8.51 -6.59 -16.59
N ARG A 327 7.40 -5.91 -16.82
CA ARG A 327 6.83 -4.90 -15.92
C ARG A 327 5.53 -5.44 -15.33
N VAL A 328 5.43 -5.46 -14.01
CA VAL A 328 4.31 -6.08 -13.29
C VAL A 328 3.62 -5.06 -12.42
N VAL A 329 2.29 -4.96 -12.50
CA VAL A 329 1.46 -4.09 -11.66
C VAL A 329 0.79 -4.95 -10.61
N TYR A 330 0.83 -4.50 -9.36
CA TYR A 330 0.17 -5.12 -8.22
C TYR A 330 -0.86 -4.16 -7.65
N LYS A 331 -1.95 -4.72 -7.14
CA LYS A 331 -2.93 -4.02 -6.31
C LYS A 331 -2.73 -4.41 -4.85
N GLU A 332 -2.68 -3.42 -3.97
CA GLU A 332 -2.70 -3.60 -2.52
C GLU A 332 -4.15 -3.80 -2.05
N GLU A 333 -4.36 -4.82 -1.22
CA GLU A 333 -5.56 -5.00 -0.41
C GLU A 333 -5.16 -5.60 0.94
N ASN A 334 -5.45 -4.90 2.05
CA ASN A 334 -5.22 -5.38 3.43
C ASN A 334 -3.78 -5.83 3.71
N GLY A 335 -2.80 -5.09 3.18
CA GLY A 335 -1.38 -5.32 3.34
C GLY A 335 -0.80 -6.39 2.41
N ILE A 336 -1.62 -6.94 1.50
CA ILE A 336 -1.22 -7.99 0.55
C ILE A 336 -1.26 -7.44 -0.88
N PHE A 337 -0.21 -7.71 -1.64
CA PHE A 337 -0.09 -7.29 -3.04
C PHE A 337 -0.47 -8.43 -3.98
N THR A 338 -1.46 -8.20 -4.84
CA THR A 338 -1.87 -9.15 -5.87
C THR A 338 -1.53 -8.62 -7.25
N GLU A 339 -0.77 -9.38 -8.04
CA GLU A 339 -0.50 -9.05 -9.44
C GLU A 339 -1.81 -8.89 -10.21
N THR A 340 -2.02 -7.73 -10.82
CA THR A 340 -3.19 -7.42 -11.65
C THR A 340 -2.86 -7.34 -13.13
N MET A 341 -1.60 -7.08 -13.47
CA MET A 341 -1.16 -6.95 -14.85
C MET A 341 0.32 -7.29 -14.99
N ARG A 342 0.68 -8.00 -16.05
CA ARG A 342 2.07 -8.21 -16.47
C ARG A 342 2.24 -7.79 -17.91
N MET A 343 3.27 -7.00 -18.15
CA MET A 343 3.68 -6.47 -19.44
C MET A 343 5.13 -6.88 -19.72
N PRO A 344 5.58 -6.88 -20.99
CA PRO A 344 7.01 -6.98 -21.28
C PRO A 344 7.78 -5.81 -20.66
N GLY A 345 8.99 -6.09 -20.18
CA GLY A 345 9.95 -5.16 -19.60
C GLY A 345 10.67 -4.31 -20.65
N GLU A 346 11.92 -3.93 -20.42
CA GLU A 346 12.67 -3.06 -21.35
C GLU A 346 13.38 -3.83 -22.48
N ASP A 347 13.70 -5.12 -22.29
CA ASP A 347 14.56 -5.89 -23.21
C ASP A 347 13.81 -6.69 -24.29
N TYR A 348 12.49 -6.55 -24.41
CA TYR A 348 11.76 -7.23 -25.47
C TYR A 348 12.24 -6.84 -26.88
N GLU A 349 12.86 -5.66 -27.05
CA GLU A 349 13.42 -5.20 -28.32
C GLU A 349 14.51 -6.13 -28.89
N TYR A 350 15.16 -6.95 -28.04
CA TYR A 350 16.18 -7.90 -28.50
C TYR A 350 15.59 -9.12 -29.21
N ARG A 351 14.36 -9.51 -28.88
CA ARG A 351 13.70 -10.74 -29.40
C ARG A 351 12.48 -10.44 -30.26
N PHE A 352 11.82 -9.31 -30.02
CA PHE A 352 10.61 -8.87 -30.71
C PHE A 352 10.83 -7.44 -31.23
N ALA A 353 10.37 -7.13 -32.44
CA ALA A 353 10.56 -5.81 -33.03
C ALA A 353 9.69 -4.72 -32.39
N SER A 354 8.68 -5.09 -31.59
CA SER A 354 7.81 -4.16 -30.88
C SER A 354 7.06 -4.82 -29.72
N LYS A 355 6.55 -4.00 -28.79
CA LYS A 355 5.64 -4.44 -27.72
C LYS A 355 4.40 -5.14 -28.26
N GLU A 356 3.87 -4.67 -29.39
CA GLU A 356 2.71 -5.27 -30.05
C GLU A 356 3.02 -6.68 -30.55
N GLU A 357 4.21 -6.90 -31.11
CA GLU A 357 4.66 -8.23 -31.53
C GLU A 357 4.82 -9.20 -30.35
N TYR A 358 5.44 -8.74 -29.25
CA TYR A 358 5.53 -9.52 -28.02
C TYR A 358 4.15 -9.94 -27.53
N LEU A 359 3.22 -8.98 -27.38
CA LEU A 359 1.87 -9.25 -26.88
C LEU A 359 1.10 -10.19 -27.81
N ASN A 360 1.28 -10.07 -29.12
CA ASN A 360 0.68 -10.97 -30.11
C ASN A 360 1.28 -12.39 -30.09
N SER A 361 2.44 -12.59 -29.45
CA SER A 361 3.05 -13.91 -29.30
C SER A 361 2.53 -14.70 -28.09
N MET A 362 1.87 -14.02 -27.14
CA MET A 362 1.36 -14.59 -25.88
C MET A 362 0.00 -15.27 -26.06
N LEU A 363 -0.38 -16.12 -25.11
CA LEU A 363 -1.70 -16.74 -25.10
C LEU A 363 -2.77 -15.71 -24.71
N THR A 364 -3.90 -15.77 -25.41
CA THR A 364 -5.09 -14.97 -25.10
C THR A 364 -5.76 -15.46 -23.81
N GLU A 365 -6.54 -14.59 -23.17
CA GLU A 365 -7.29 -14.94 -21.96
C GLU A 365 -8.25 -16.12 -22.17
N GLU A 366 -8.87 -16.22 -23.36
CA GLU A 366 -9.74 -17.34 -23.72
C GLU A 366 -8.96 -18.66 -23.78
N GLN A 367 -7.76 -18.66 -24.39
CA GLN A 367 -6.87 -19.84 -24.42
C GLN A 367 -6.41 -20.25 -23.02
N LEU A 368 -6.10 -19.29 -22.16
CA LEU A 368 -5.69 -19.55 -20.77
C LEU A 368 -6.84 -20.15 -19.93
N LYS A 369 -8.07 -19.64 -20.12
CA LYS A 369 -9.28 -20.20 -19.48
C LYS A 369 -9.57 -21.61 -19.94
N ASP A 370 -9.50 -21.86 -21.24
CA ASP A 370 -9.68 -23.19 -21.82
C ASP A 370 -8.62 -24.17 -21.32
N MET A 371 -7.37 -23.73 -21.20
CA MET A 371 -6.28 -24.50 -20.61
C MET A 371 -6.56 -24.85 -19.14
N ALA A 372 -6.90 -23.88 -18.28
CA ALA A 372 -7.16 -24.13 -16.87
C ALA A 372 -8.30 -25.14 -16.68
N ARG A 373 -9.37 -25.02 -17.49
CA ARG A 373 -10.46 -26.00 -17.51
C ARG A 373 -9.93 -27.40 -17.85
N GLY A 374 -9.04 -27.50 -18.83
CA GLY A 374 -8.39 -28.77 -19.18
C GLY A 374 -7.54 -29.34 -18.04
N LEU A 375 -6.86 -28.49 -17.27
CA LEU A 375 -6.07 -28.89 -16.08
C LEU A 375 -6.93 -29.24 -14.85
N GLY A 376 -8.25 -29.16 -14.97
CA GLY A 376 -9.21 -29.50 -13.91
C GLY A 376 -9.52 -28.36 -12.94
N VAL A 377 -9.09 -27.13 -13.24
CA VAL A 377 -9.34 -25.95 -12.40
C VAL A 377 -10.82 -25.53 -12.56
N PRO A 378 -11.58 -25.36 -11.45
CA PRO A 378 -12.98 -24.91 -11.51
C PRO A 378 -13.12 -23.50 -12.10
N GLU A 379 -14.18 -23.27 -12.88
CA GLU A 379 -14.43 -21.95 -13.51
C GLU A 379 -14.86 -20.86 -12.54
N ASP A 380 -15.39 -21.24 -11.37
CA ASP A 380 -15.81 -20.33 -10.30
C ASP A 380 -14.69 -20.00 -9.32
N LEU A 381 -13.52 -20.64 -9.47
CA LEU A 381 -12.35 -20.34 -8.66
C LEU A 381 -11.69 -19.05 -9.16
N ASP A 382 -11.41 -18.14 -8.24
CA ASP A 382 -10.66 -16.93 -8.54
C ASP A 382 -9.18 -17.29 -8.76
N VAL A 383 -8.75 -17.24 -10.02
CA VAL A 383 -7.43 -17.68 -10.47
C VAL A 383 -6.75 -16.65 -11.36
N ARG A 384 -5.42 -16.60 -11.23
CA ARG A 384 -4.52 -15.80 -12.08
C ARG A 384 -3.65 -16.71 -12.94
N TYR A 385 -3.27 -16.21 -14.11
CA TYR A 385 -2.40 -16.91 -15.06
C TYR A 385 -1.05 -16.21 -15.13
N ILE A 386 0.03 -16.94 -14.90
CA ILE A 386 1.38 -16.45 -15.13
C ILE A 386 1.91 -17.22 -16.33
N GLN A 387 2.13 -16.54 -17.46
CA GLN A 387 2.73 -17.14 -18.64
C GLN A 387 4.14 -16.58 -18.87
N GLY A 388 5.07 -17.47 -19.21
CA GLY A 388 6.41 -17.10 -19.62
C GLY A 388 6.45 -16.66 -21.09
N GLU A 389 7.62 -16.24 -21.53
CA GLU A 389 7.87 -15.94 -22.94
C GLU A 389 7.86 -17.18 -23.83
N ARG A 390 7.54 -16.97 -25.11
CA ARG A 390 7.67 -17.98 -26.16
C ARG A 390 9.13 -18.42 -26.28
N SER A 391 9.41 -19.68 -25.95
CA SER A 391 10.75 -20.26 -25.91
C SER A 391 10.85 -21.49 -26.81
N TYR A 392 12.01 -21.70 -27.46
CA TYR A 392 12.23 -22.86 -28.32
C TYR A 392 12.75 -24.04 -27.49
N TRP A 393 12.00 -25.14 -27.47
CA TRP A 393 12.44 -26.36 -26.83
C TRP A 393 13.12 -27.29 -27.83
N GLU A 394 14.45 -27.32 -27.80
CA GLU A 394 15.27 -28.05 -28.78
C GLU A 394 14.91 -29.54 -28.90
N ALA A 395 14.64 -30.22 -27.79
CA ALA A 395 14.41 -31.66 -27.80
C ALA A 395 13.03 -32.07 -28.36
N GLY A 396 12.06 -31.15 -28.45
CA GLY A 396 10.76 -31.39 -29.11
C GLY A 396 10.58 -30.66 -30.41
N GLU A 397 11.60 -29.92 -30.85
CA GLU A 397 11.59 -29.13 -32.08
C GLU A 397 10.36 -28.20 -32.19
N CYS A 398 9.89 -27.66 -31.06
CA CYS A 398 8.71 -26.81 -30.99
C CYS A 398 8.94 -25.55 -30.15
N TRP A 399 8.21 -24.50 -30.47
CA TRP A 399 8.08 -23.34 -29.59
C TRP A 399 7.01 -23.64 -28.54
N GLU A 400 7.23 -23.21 -27.30
CA GLU A 400 6.27 -23.34 -26.23
C GLU A 400 6.22 -22.10 -25.33
N ILE A 401 5.07 -21.93 -24.67
CA ILE A 401 4.84 -20.97 -23.59
C ILE A 401 4.54 -21.77 -22.34
N TYR A 402 5.31 -21.54 -21.27
CA TYR A 402 5.04 -22.12 -19.96
C TYR A 402 3.98 -21.29 -19.24
N VAL A 403 3.03 -21.95 -18.57
CA VAL A 403 1.92 -21.31 -17.87
C VAL A 403 1.75 -21.91 -16.48
N LEU A 404 1.59 -21.04 -15.48
CA LEU A 404 1.14 -21.35 -14.12
C LEU A 404 -0.29 -20.83 -13.93
N VAL A 405 -1.12 -21.62 -13.28
CA VAL A 405 -2.44 -21.22 -12.79
C VAL A 405 -2.34 -21.12 -11.28
N CYS A 406 -2.66 -19.95 -10.72
CA CYS A 406 -2.48 -19.67 -9.30
C CYS A 406 -3.77 -19.14 -8.66
N THR A 407 -3.96 -19.41 -7.36
CA THR A 407 -4.97 -18.76 -6.52
C THR A 407 -4.28 -18.17 -5.29
N GLY A 408 -4.47 -16.87 -5.03
CA GLY A 408 -3.60 -16.12 -4.13
C GLY A 408 -2.13 -16.35 -4.46
N ASN A 409 -1.28 -16.61 -3.46
CA ASN A 409 0.16 -16.87 -3.66
C ASN A 409 0.51 -18.34 -3.95
N LYS A 410 -0.47 -19.19 -4.28
CA LYS A 410 -0.25 -20.61 -4.53
C LYS A 410 -0.47 -20.95 -5.99
N CYS A 411 0.51 -21.60 -6.61
CA CYS A 411 0.32 -22.27 -7.89
C CYS A 411 -0.44 -23.58 -7.69
N ILE A 412 -1.52 -23.77 -8.43
CA ILE A 412 -2.45 -24.90 -8.33
C ILE A 412 -2.45 -25.78 -9.58
N ALA A 413 -1.90 -25.32 -10.71
CA ALA A 413 -1.68 -26.14 -11.91
C ALA A 413 -0.59 -25.50 -12.80
N SER A 414 0.08 -26.29 -13.65
CA SER A 414 1.05 -25.78 -14.62
C SER A 414 1.25 -26.66 -15.85
N CYS A 415 1.51 -26.04 -17.00
CA CYS A 415 1.77 -26.72 -18.27
C CYS A 415 2.59 -25.86 -19.25
N SER A 416 3.05 -26.48 -20.33
CA SER A 416 3.60 -25.83 -21.52
C SER A 416 2.68 -26.04 -22.72
N ILE A 417 2.51 -24.99 -23.52
CA ILE A 417 1.60 -24.99 -24.68
C ILE A 417 2.36 -24.50 -25.92
N ASN A 418 2.12 -25.13 -27.06
CA ASN A 418 2.58 -24.62 -28.34
C ASN A 418 1.74 -23.39 -28.73
N PRO A 419 2.35 -22.19 -28.85
CA PRO A 419 1.62 -20.96 -29.10
C PRO A 419 1.01 -20.89 -30.51
N ASP A 420 1.50 -21.69 -31.46
CA ASP A 420 1.03 -21.63 -32.86
C ASP A 420 -0.27 -22.42 -33.08
N ASN A 421 -0.49 -23.49 -32.31
CA ASN A 421 -1.67 -24.36 -32.46
C ASN A 421 -2.48 -24.55 -31.18
N GLY A 422 -2.02 -24.03 -30.04
CA GLY A 422 -2.68 -24.15 -28.74
C GLY A 422 -2.63 -25.55 -28.15
N GLU A 423 -1.89 -26.49 -28.74
CA GLU A 423 -1.77 -27.85 -28.22
C GLU A 423 -0.83 -27.89 -27.01
N TRP A 424 -1.21 -28.67 -26.00
CA TRP A 424 -0.33 -28.94 -24.87
C TRP A 424 0.90 -29.69 -25.34
N THR A 425 2.07 -29.14 -25.06
CA THR A 425 3.34 -29.82 -25.30
C THR A 425 3.66 -30.71 -24.11
N ARG A 426 3.46 -30.20 -22.89
CA ARG A 426 3.73 -30.89 -21.62
C ARG A 426 2.84 -30.37 -20.50
N ASN A 427 2.46 -31.24 -19.58
CA ASN A 427 1.84 -30.83 -18.31
C ASN A 427 2.78 -31.18 -17.17
N THR A 428 2.97 -30.26 -16.24
CA THR A 428 3.86 -30.46 -15.08
C THR A 428 3.05 -30.64 -13.79
N ALA A 429 1.89 -29.98 -13.67
CA ALA A 429 0.97 -30.14 -12.55
C ALA A 429 -0.50 -29.94 -12.97
N MET A 430 -1.41 -30.72 -12.39
CA MET A 430 -2.86 -30.58 -12.55
C MET A 430 -3.49 -30.11 -11.23
N TYR A 431 -4.69 -29.55 -11.29
CA TYR A 431 -5.42 -29.11 -10.11
C TYR A 431 -5.70 -30.26 -9.14
N ASP A 432 -5.24 -30.13 -7.89
CA ASP A 432 -5.58 -30.99 -6.77
C ASP A 432 -6.19 -30.13 -5.64
N PRO A 433 -7.47 -30.35 -5.26
CA PRO A 433 -8.11 -29.58 -4.20
C PRO A 433 -7.55 -29.86 -2.80
N ASP A 434 -6.86 -30.98 -2.60
CA ASP A 434 -6.44 -31.47 -1.27
C ASP A 434 -4.92 -31.37 -1.01
N HIS A 435 -4.09 -31.13 -2.04
CA HIS A 435 -2.62 -31.09 -1.90
C HIS A 435 -1.96 -29.91 -2.62
N ALA A 436 -1.09 -29.19 -1.91
CA ALA A 436 -0.12 -28.30 -2.52
C ALA A 436 1.14 -29.13 -2.86
N TRP A 437 1.22 -29.56 -4.12
CA TRP A 437 2.31 -30.24 -4.85
C TRP A 437 2.48 -31.77 -4.70
N GLU A 438 2.31 -32.47 -5.83
CA GLU A 438 3.25 -33.49 -6.30
C GLU A 438 3.63 -33.16 -7.77
N VAL A 439 4.92 -32.90 -8.01
CA VAL A 439 5.48 -32.81 -9.37
C VAL A 439 5.54 -34.23 -9.91
N ASN A 440 4.70 -34.57 -10.89
CA ASN A 440 4.88 -35.80 -11.65
C ASN A 440 5.93 -35.53 -12.74
N CYS A 441 7.15 -36.03 -12.50
CA CYS A 441 8.22 -36.13 -13.50
C CYS A 441 7.89 -37.12 -14.62
#